data_AF-A0A7C1D4I9-F1
#
_entry.id   AF-A0A7C1D4I9-F1
#
_cell.length_a   1.000
_cell.length_b   1.000
_cell.length_c   1.000
_cell.angle_alpha   90.00
_cell.angle_beta   90.00
_cell.angle_gamma   90.00
#
_symmetry.space_group_name_H-M   'P 1'
#
loop_
_entity.id
_entity.type
_entity.pdbx_description
1 polymer ?
#
loop_
_entity_poly.entity_id
_entity_poly.type
_entity_poly.pdbx_seq_one_letter_code
_entity_poly.pdbx_strand_id
1 'polypeptide(L)'
;MIISIKNVFRTLVFMLAIAGVNNGFARSLSQQLAEDISDGELDRFSLIEAAFIISGADNPSELERGMSWFRELLNDIESKNLIGFEKVASAERLFLYFHTTWLKDYQEKSTTLLDIMDRRQFNCVSATVLYNLTCDELGLKTHAFETPTHVYTIFSNITETVMVENTTSMGFNIMKNLKSYSQYLKRYYPEQLALKIGLDRLYYHENSQGREINNTELLGLICYNLSIFHFEKQRYESAYQYVELAQRFNQDSRSNRKFEMRLYYVWGKQLFETRDYFGAFTVTADAYYRYPDNSDFKQNCRLAFKKALHGLWQNKDWQKSMQLMLEMDALAIRSDEESAFQQQLLHNWIALFKADNQRSSAREAMQLLKNFSDH
;
A
#
# COMPACT_ATOMS: atom_id res chain seq x y z
N MET A 1 19.74 -12.86 8.80
CA MET A 1 18.95 -13.96 9.41
C MET A 1 17.64 -13.44 10.05
N ILE A 2 16.97 -12.45 9.41
CA ILE A 2 15.65 -11.90 9.81
C ILE A 2 14.65 -12.01 8.62
N ILE A 3 15.14 -12.44 7.45
CA ILE A 3 14.40 -12.53 6.19
C ILE A 3 13.50 -13.78 6.16
N SER A 4 13.82 -14.82 6.95
CA SER A 4 13.10 -16.11 6.89
C SER A 4 11.76 -16.15 7.64
N ILE A 5 11.46 -15.18 8.51
CA ILE A 5 10.18 -15.11 9.24
C ILE A 5 9.16 -14.27 8.46
N LYS A 6 9.62 -13.32 7.61
CA LYS A 6 8.78 -12.41 6.81
C LYS A 6 7.88 -13.13 5.79
N ASN A 7 8.37 -14.21 5.17
CA ASN A 7 7.58 -14.96 4.17
C ASN A 7 6.66 -16.00 4.81
N VAL A 8 7.02 -16.58 5.96
CA VAL A 8 6.17 -17.56 6.66
C VAL A 8 4.89 -16.90 7.18
N PHE A 9 4.97 -15.65 7.64
CA PHE A 9 3.83 -14.88 8.16
C PHE A 9 2.78 -14.54 7.06
N ARG A 10 3.20 -14.34 5.80
CA ARG A 10 2.31 -14.03 4.68
C ARG A 10 1.82 -15.27 3.92
N THR A 11 2.68 -16.27 3.70
CA THR A 11 2.32 -17.44 2.89
C THR A 11 1.41 -18.43 3.60
N LEU A 12 1.53 -18.60 4.92
CA LEU A 12 0.62 -19.51 5.67
C LEU A 12 -0.77 -18.93 5.91
N VAL A 13 -0.86 -17.60 6.10
CA VAL A 13 -2.11 -16.90 6.46
C VAL A 13 -3.01 -16.67 5.24
N PHE A 14 -2.44 -16.43 4.06
CA PHE A 14 -3.23 -16.16 2.84
C PHE A 14 -3.71 -17.43 2.12
N MET A 15 -2.97 -18.55 2.20
CA MET A 15 -3.41 -19.79 1.53
C MET A 15 -4.66 -20.44 2.15
N LEU A 16 -4.91 -20.24 3.45
CA LEU A 16 -6.05 -20.84 4.13
C LEU A 16 -7.32 -19.98 4.12
N ALA A 17 -7.21 -18.66 3.94
CA ALA A 17 -8.36 -17.77 3.81
C ALA A 17 -9.07 -17.88 2.43
N ILE A 18 -8.36 -18.34 1.38
CA ILE A 18 -8.92 -18.49 0.02
C ILE A 18 -9.53 -19.88 -0.20
N ALA A 19 -9.24 -20.87 0.65
CA ALA A 19 -9.74 -22.24 0.51
C ALA A 19 -11.26 -22.40 0.79
N GLY A 20 -11.96 -21.30 1.13
CA GLY A 20 -13.32 -21.33 1.67
C GLY A 20 -14.46 -20.82 0.77
N VAL A 21 -14.26 -20.49 -0.51
CA VAL A 21 -15.36 -20.27 -1.47
C VAL A 21 -14.88 -20.61 -2.89
N ASN A 22 -14.88 -21.90 -3.25
CA ASN A 22 -14.67 -22.33 -4.64
C ASN A 22 -16.01 -22.30 -5.38
N ASN A 23 -16.48 -21.10 -5.73
CA ASN A 23 -17.51 -20.91 -6.76
C ASN A 23 -16.80 -20.50 -8.04
N GLY A 24 -17.07 -21.17 -9.15
CA GLY A 24 -16.41 -21.03 -10.46
C GLY A 24 -16.62 -19.70 -11.19
N PHE A 25 -16.47 -18.57 -10.49
CA PHE A 25 -16.30 -17.25 -11.10
C PHE A 25 -14.82 -17.03 -11.39
N ALA A 26 -14.51 -16.61 -12.62
CA ALA A 26 -13.17 -16.13 -12.96
C ALA A 26 -12.79 -15.01 -11.97
N ARG A 27 -11.57 -15.10 -11.40
CA ARG A 27 -11.03 -14.08 -10.48
C ARG A 27 -11.02 -12.71 -11.16
N SER A 28 -11.26 -11.63 -10.42
CA SER A 28 -11.16 -10.28 -10.97
C SER A 28 -9.71 -9.92 -11.31
N LEU A 29 -9.48 -8.90 -12.15
CA LEU A 29 -8.12 -8.50 -12.50
C LEU A 29 -7.36 -7.95 -11.29
N SER A 30 -8.03 -7.25 -10.38
CA SER A 30 -7.46 -6.72 -9.14
C SER A 30 -6.98 -7.85 -8.22
N GLN A 31 -7.72 -8.96 -8.14
CA GLN A 31 -7.27 -10.14 -7.40
C GLN A 31 -6.02 -10.75 -8.03
N GLN A 32 -6.00 -10.87 -9.36
CA GLN A 32 -4.85 -11.39 -10.09
C GLN A 32 -3.62 -10.48 -9.95
N LEU A 33 -3.80 -9.16 -9.97
CA LEU A 33 -2.74 -8.19 -9.75
C LEU A 33 -2.18 -8.26 -8.33
N ALA A 34 -3.04 -8.44 -7.32
CA ALA A 34 -2.60 -8.60 -5.94
C ALA A 34 -1.75 -9.86 -5.75
N GLU A 35 -2.04 -10.94 -6.49
CA GLU A 35 -1.23 -12.15 -6.53
C GLU A 35 0.10 -11.93 -7.27
N ASP A 36 0.06 -11.24 -8.41
CA ASP A 36 1.24 -10.88 -9.21
C ASP A 36 2.26 -10.11 -8.37
N ILE A 37 1.84 -9.00 -7.76
CA ILE A 37 2.72 -8.14 -6.93
C ILE A 37 3.06 -8.73 -5.55
N SER A 38 2.70 -9.97 -5.25
CA SER A 38 2.79 -10.51 -3.88
C SER A 38 4.23 -10.65 -3.37
N ASP A 39 5.19 -10.86 -4.27
CA ASP A 39 6.63 -10.91 -3.97
C ASP A 39 7.34 -9.56 -4.19
N GLY A 40 6.60 -8.54 -4.64
CA GLY A 40 7.10 -7.19 -4.90
C GLY A 40 7.52 -6.96 -6.36
N GLU A 41 7.36 -7.95 -7.23
CA GLU A 41 7.63 -7.83 -8.67
C GLU A 41 6.34 -8.00 -9.48
N LEU A 42 6.31 -7.47 -10.71
CA LEU A 42 5.20 -7.69 -11.64
C LEU A 42 5.70 -8.60 -12.75
N ASP A 43 5.20 -9.84 -12.77
CA ASP A 43 5.58 -10.85 -13.77
C ASP A 43 4.54 -10.95 -14.88
N ARG A 44 3.27 -10.72 -14.53
CA ARG A 44 2.13 -10.95 -15.41
C ARG A 44 1.61 -9.68 -16.06
N PHE A 45 1.57 -8.59 -15.31
CA PHE A 45 1.07 -7.30 -15.80
C PHE A 45 2.22 -6.33 -16.03
N SER A 46 2.18 -5.59 -17.12
CA SER A 46 3.02 -4.40 -17.27
C SER A 46 2.63 -3.33 -16.24
N LEU A 47 3.52 -2.36 -16.01
CA LEU A 47 3.24 -1.25 -15.10
C LEU A 47 2.00 -0.44 -15.52
N ILE A 48 1.78 -0.26 -16.83
CA ILE A 48 0.63 0.48 -17.32
C ILE A 48 -0.68 -0.31 -17.17
N GLU A 49 -0.66 -1.63 -17.39
CA GLU A 49 -1.81 -2.50 -17.11
C GLU A 49 -2.14 -2.50 -15.62
N ALA A 50 -1.13 -2.65 -14.76
CA ALA A 50 -1.30 -2.56 -13.31
C ALA A 50 -1.88 -1.21 -12.90
N ALA A 51 -1.40 -0.10 -13.47
CA ALA A 51 -1.94 1.23 -13.20
C ALA A 51 -3.42 1.36 -13.59
N PHE A 52 -3.85 0.78 -14.72
CA PHE A 52 -5.26 0.76 -15.11
C PHE A 52 -6.12 -0.14 -14.22
N ILE A 53 -5.63 -1.33 -13.86
CA ILE A 53 -6.33 -2.26 -12.97
C ILE A 53 -6.55 -1.59 -11.60
N ILE A 54 -5.50 -0.99 -11.01
CA ILE A 54 -5.61 -0.23 -9.75
C ILE A 54 -6.59 0.94 -9.91
N SER A 55 -6.60 1.58 -11.08
CA SER A 55 -7.51 2.68 -11.40
C SER A 55 -8.98 2.26 -11.53
N GLY A 56 -9.28 0.95 -11.52
CA GLY A 56 -10.63 0.40 -11.54
C GLY A 56 -11.01 -0.37 -12.80
N ALA A 57 -10.08 -0.63 -13.72
CA ALA A 57 -10.32 -1.47 -14.90
C ALA A 57 -10.27 -2.97 -14.53
N ASP A 58 -11.28 -3.45 -13.81
CA ASP A 58 -11.26 -4.73 -13.10
C ASP A 58 -11.71 -5.93 -13.95
N ASN A 59 -12.02 -5.70 -15.23
CA ASN A 59 -12.32 -6.75 -16.20
C ASN A 59 -11.58 -6.54 -17.54
N PRO A 60 -11.45 -7.60 -18.37
CA PRO A 60 -10.66 -7.52 -19.61
C PRO A 60 -11.11 -6.44 -20.60
N SER A 61 -12.41 -6.16 -20.68
CA SER A 61 -12.93 -5.15 -21.61
C SER A 61 -12.57 -3.73 -21.17
N GLU A 62 -12.59 -3.47 -19.86
CA GLU A 62 -12.19 -2.17 -19.30
C GLU A 62 -10.68 -1.97 -19.39
N LEU A 63 -9.90 -3.03 -19.15
CA LEU A 63 -8.45 -2.97 -19.31
C LEU A 63 -8.07 -2.69 -20.76
N GLU A 64 -8.68 -3.39 -21.72
CA GLU A 64 -8.43 -3.15 -23.15
C GLU A 64 -8.80 -1.72 -23.56
N ARG A 65 -9.87 -1.15 -22.99
CA ARG A 65 -10.24 0.26 -23.23
C ARG A 65 -9.12 1.20 -22.78
N GLY A 66 -8.60 1.02 -21.57
CA GLY A 66 -7.47 1.82 -21.05
C GLY A 66 -6.20 1.64 -21.89
N MET A 67 -5.90 0.40 -22.28
CA MET A 67 -4.72 0.07 -23.09
C MET A 67 -4.82 0.61 -24.52
N SER A 68 -6.01 0.59 -25.15
CA SER A 68 -6.23 1.21 -26.46
C SER A 68 -5.98 2.70 -26.40
N TRP A 69 -6.53 3.38 -25.38
CA TRP A 69 -6.29 4.80 -25.15
C TRP A 69 -4.80 5.11 -24.98
N PHE A 70 -4.08 4.30 -24.21
CA PHE A 70 -2.65 4.52 -23.99
C PHE A 70 -1.83 4.30 -25.28
N ARG A 71 -2.16 3.30 -26.08
CA ARG A 71 -1.55 3.10 -27.41
C ARG A 71 -1.82 4.28 -28.35
N GLU A 72 -3.04 4.81 -28.35
CA GLU A 72 -3.39 6.01 -29.12
C GLU A 72 -2.60 7.24 -28.65
N LEU A 73 -2.43 7.41 -27.33
CA LEU A 73 -1.58 8.45 -26.76
C LEU A 73 -0.13 8.33 -27.26
N LEU A 74 0.46 7.13 -27.23
CA LEU A 74 1.83 6.91 -27.72
C LEU A 74 1.94 7.21 -29.23
N ASN A 75 0.98 6.76 -30.03
CA ASN A 75 0.92 7.08 -31.46
C ASN A 75 0.81 8.59 -31.71
N ASP A 76 0.02 9.30 -30.90
CA ASP A 76 -0.13 10.76 -31.00
C ASP A 76 1.17 11.50 -30.69
N ILE A 77 1.91 11.04 -29.68
CA ILE A 77 3.24 11.55 -29.29
C ILE A 77 4.26 11.31 -30.40
N GLU A 78 4.29 10.10 -30.97
CA GLU A 78 5.18 9.74 -32.08
C GLU A 78 4.89 10.59 -33.32
N SER A 79 3.62 10.73 -33.71
CA SER A 79 3.21 11.55 -34.87
C SER A 79 3.64 13.02 -34.78
N LYS A 80 3.77 13.54 -33.56
CA LYS A 80 4.23 14.92 -33.28
C LYS A 80 5.74 15.05 -33.18
N ASN A 81 6.49 13.96 -33.33
CA ASN A 81 7.95 13.92 -33.22
C ASN A 81 8.45 14.55 -31.90
N LEU A 82 7.74 14.29 -30.79
CA LEU A 82 8.09 14.85 -29.48
C LEU A 82 9.37 14.22 -28.90
N ILE A 83 9.74 13.03 -29.39
CA ILE A 83 10.94 12.31 -28.95
C ILE A 83 12.05 12.49 -29.98
N GLY A 84 13.18 13.04 -29.54
CA GLY A 84 14.35 13.27 -30.36
C GLY A 84 15.63 12.75 -29.72
N PHE A 85 16.78 13.17 -30.26
CA PHE A 85 18.09 12.79 -29.75
C PHE A 85 18.36 13.38 -28.35
N GLU A 86 18.01 14.65 -28.15
CA GLU A 86 18.16 15.33 -26.86
C GLU A 86 17.09 14.86 -25.88
N LYS A 87 17.49 14.02 -24.92
CA LYS A 87 16.56 13.33 -24.02
C LYS A 87 15.86 14.28 -23.04
N VAL A 88 16.55 15.28 -22.48
CA VAL A 88 15.90 16.27 -21.60
C VAL A 88 14.93 17.16 -22.35
N ALA A 89 15.31 17.65 -23.54
CA ALA A 89 14.39 18.42 -24.39
C ALA A 89 13.17 17.59 -24.82
N SER A 90 13.33 16.27 -24.98
CA SER A 90 12.21 15.36 -25.27
C SER A 90 11.29 15.19 -24.05
N ALA A 91 11.86 15.01 -22.86
CA ALA A 91 11.12 14.95 -21.60
C ALA A 91 10.34 16.25 -21.33
N GLU A 92 10.92 17.42 -21.62
CA GLU A 92 10.27 18.73 -21.49
C GLU A 92 9.13 18.89 -22.49
N ARG A 93 9.34 18.54 -23.76
CA ARG A 93 8.30 18.58 -24.80
C ARG A 93 7.12 17.68 -24.45
N LEU A 94 7.39 16.47 -23.95
CA LEU A 94 6.35 15.54 -23.49
C LEU A 94 5.58 16.10 -22.29
N PHE A 95 6.29 16.69 -21.32
CA PHE A 95 5.68 17.33 -20.16
C PHE A 95 4.73 18.47 -20.56
N LEU A 96 5.18 19.35 -21.45
CA LEU A 96 4.35 20.45 -21.98
C LEU A 96 3.16 19.92 -22.79
N TYR A 97 3.37 18.86 -23.56
CA TYR A 97 2.28 18.18 -24.28
C TYR A 97 1.21 17.72 -23.29
N PHE A 98 1.55 17.01 -22.21
CA PHE A 98 0.57 16.55 -21.24
C PHE A 98 -0.26 17.69 -20.62
N HIS A 99 0.37 18.78 -20.18
CA HIS A 99 -0.37 19.93 -19.65
C HIS A 99 -1.22 20.66 -20.72
N THR A 100 -0.86 20.56 -21.99
CA THR A 100 -1.64 21.15 -23.09
C THR A 100 -2.74 20.24 -23.62
N THR A 101 -2.79 18.96 -23.28
CA THR A 101 -3.77 18.00 -23.84
C THR A 101 -4.53 17.18 -22.80
N TRP A 102 -3.84 16.60 -21.80
CA TRP A 102 -4.40 15.59 -20.90
C TRP A 102 -4.57 16.06 -19.46
N LEU A 103 -3.59 16.80 -18.91
CA LEU A 103 -3.57 17.28 -17.53
C LEU A 103 -4.19 18.69 -17.45
N LYS A 104 -5.53 18.76 -17.52
CA LYS A 104 -6.27 20.03 -17.65
C LYS A 104 -6.80 20.60 -16.35
N ASP A 105 -7.35 19.75 -15.51
CA ASP A 105 -8.05 20.17 -14.30
C ASP A 105 -7.48 19.46 -13.07
N TYR A 106 -6.78 20.21 -12.22
CA TYR A 106 -6.23 19.66 -10.99
C TYR A 106 -7.36 19.44 -9.98
N GLN A 107 -7.55 18.18 -9.59
CA GLN A 107 -8.54 17.76 -8.61
C GLN A 107 -7.88 16.80 -7.63
N GLU A 108 -7.80 17.16 -6.35
CA GLU A 108 -7.14 16.37 -5.30
C GLU A 108 -7.62 14.90 -5.27
N LYS A 109 -8.90 14.69 -5.57
CA LYS A 109 -9.55 13.37 -5.58
C LYS A 109 -9.39 12.57 -6.89
N SER A 110 -8.74 13.13 -7.91
CA SER A 110 -8.55 12.48 -9.22
C SER A 110 -7.20 11.79 -9.31
N THR A 111 -7.07 10.67 -8.61
CA THR A 111 -5.79 9.94 -8.41
C THR A 111 -5.53 8.82 -9.41
N THR A 112 -6.46 8.53 -10.32
CA THR A 112 -6.39 7.35 -11.20
C THR A 112 -6.08 7.75 -12.64
N LEU A 113 -5.61 6.80 -13.46
CA LEU A 113 -5.45 7.02 -14.90
C LEU A 113 -6.79 7.12 -15.62
N LEU A 114 -7.84 6.47 -15.11
CA LEU A 114 -9.20 6.61 -15.64
C LEU A 114 -9.70 8.06 -15.49
N ASP A 115 -9.34 8.76 -14.40
CA ASP A 115 -9.69 10.17 -14.22
C ASP A 115 -9.10 11.07 -15.31
N ILE A 116 -7.85 10.81 -15.70
CA ILE A 116 -7.18 11.57 -16.76
C ILE A 116 -7.79 11.23 -18.12
N MET A 117 -7.97 9.95 -18.40
CA MET A 117 -8.51 9.46 -19.67
C MET A 117 -9.94 9.97 -19.92
N ASP A 118 -10.82 9.85 -18.93
CA ASP A 118 -12.25 10.11 -19.11
C ASP A 118 -12.62 11.58 -18.86
N ARG A 119 -11.91 12.26 -17.94
CA ARG A 119 -12.29 13.60 -17.46
C ARG A 119 -11.22 14.66 -17.58
N ARG A 120 -9.99 14.30 -17.99
CA ARG A 120 -8.81 15.21 -18.00
C ARG A 120 -8.49 15.78 -16.62
N GLN A 121 -8.92 15.08 -15.57
CA GLN A 121 -8.73 15.47 -14.19
C GLN A 121 -7.56 14.68 -13.60
N PHE A 122 -6.73 15.34 -12.80
CA PHE A 122 -5.52 14.73 -12.25
C PHE A 122 -5.16 15.29 -10.87
N ASN A 123 -4.30 14.58 -10.16
CA ASN A 123 -3.62 15.05 -8.97
C ASN A 123 -2.11 14.78 -9.09
N CYS A 124 -1.35 15.00 -8.02
CA CYS A 124 0.11 14.78 -8.02
C CYS A 124 0.51 13.34 -8.36
N VAL A 125 -0.22 12.34 -7.87
CA VAL A 125 0.10 10.93 -8.10
C VAL A 125 -0.27 10.53 -9.53
N SER A 126 -1.50 10.78 -9.99
CA SER A 126 -1.93 10.35 -11.33
C SER A 126 -1.13 11.02 -12.45
N ALA A 127 -0.80 12.30 -12.30
CA ALA A 127 0.06 13.00 -13.26
C ALA A 127 1.47 12.41 -13.30
N THR A 128 2.04 12.08 -12.13
CA THR A 128 3.38 11.48 -12.04
C THR A 128 3.42 10.07 -12.59
N VAL A 129 2.40 9.26 -12.33
CA VAL A 129 2.27 7.92 -12.91
C VAL A 129 2.19 8.02 -14.43
N LEU A 130 1.27 8.83 -14.97
CA LEU A 130 1.13 8.95 -16.42
C LEU A 130 2.44 9.42 -17.07
N TYR A 131 3.06 10.46 -16.52
CA TYR A 131 4.31 10.99 -17.05
C TYR A 131 5.44 9.97 -17.02
N ASN A 132 5.66 9.29 -15.88
CA ASN A 132 6.74 8.32 -15.75
C ASN A 132 6.54 7.11 -16.65
N LEU A 133 5.33 6.54 -16.69
CA LEU A 133 5.07 5.34 -17.49
C LEU A 133 5.14 5.65 -18.98
N THR A 134 4.65 6.80 -19.44
CA THR A 134 4.85 7.21 -20.84
C THR A 134 6.31 7.48 -21.16
N CYS A 135 7.06 8.09 -20.24
CA CYS A 135 8.50 8.26 -20.42
C CYS A 135 9.21 6.91 -20.58
N ASP A 136 8.91 5.94 -19.72
CA ASP A 136 9.54 4.62 -19.74
C ASP A 136 9.31 3.87 -21.06
N GLU A 137 8.07 3.87 -21.56
CA GLU A 137 7.69 3.30 -22.87
C GLU A 137 8.41 3.95 -24.06
N LEU A 138 8.78 5.22 -23.93
CA LEU A 138 9.51 5.98 -24.94
C LEU A 138 11.05 5.93 -24.75
N GLY A 139 11.52 5.08 -23.82
CA GLY A 139 12.95 4.95 -23.51
C GLY A 139 13.54 6.17 -22.80
N LEU A 140 12.71 6.95 -22.11
CA LEU A 140 13.07 8.07 -21.24
C LEU A 140 13.04 7.58 -19.79
N LYS A 141 14.20 7.17 -19.28
CA LYS A 141 14.28 6.62 -17.91
C LYS A 141 13.86 7.65 -16.87
N THR A 142 12.85 7.31 -16.10
CA THR A 142 12.34 8.10 -14.98
C THR A 142 12.12 7.22 -13.76
N HIS A 143 12.17 7.84 -12.60
CA HIS A 143 11.67 7.28 -11.35
C HIS A 143 10.98 8.41 -10.58
N ALA A 144 10.43 8.11 -9.40
CA ALA A 144 9.79 9.11 -8.57
C ALA A 144 10.59 9.36 -7.30
N PHE A 145 10.34 10.50 -6.67
CA PHE A 145 10.80 10.80 -5.34
C PHE A 145 9.59 11.12 -4.49
N GLU A 146 9.39 10.30 -3.46
CA GLU A 146 8.31 10.47 -2.50
C GLU A 146 8.82 11.29 -1.33
N THR A 147 8.05 12.30 -0.95
CA THR A 147 8.25 13.07 0.27
C THR A 147 7.06 12.90 1.21
N PRO A 148 7.12 13.35 2.48
CA PRO A 148 5.99 13.20 3.39
C PRO A 148 4.70 13.88 2.91
N THR A 149 4.79 14.91 2.07
CA THR A 149 3.61 15.65 1.59
C THR A 149 3.37 15.57 0.08
N HIS A 150 4.32 15.04 -0.70
CA HIS A 150 4.29 15.17 -2.14
C HIS A 150 5.04 14.07 -2.89
N VAL A 151 4.91 14.06 -4.22
CA VAL A 151 5.67 13.18 -5.11
C VAL A 151 6.07 13.94 -6.37
N TYR A 152 7.28 13.73 -6.85
CA TYR A 152 7.77 14.30 -8.11
C TYR A 152 8.52 13.27 -8.95
N THR A 153 8.66 13.55 -10.23
CA THR A 153 9.49 12.73 -11.12
C THR A 153 10.94 13.17 -11.04
N ILE A 154 11.84 12.19 -11.02
CA ILE A 154 13.25 12.39 -11.33
C ILE A 154 13.52 11.81 -12.70
N PHE A 155 13.94 12.69 -13.61
CA PHE A 155 14.47 12.32 -14.91
C PHE A 155 15.99 12.45 -14.84
N SER A 156 16.70 11.35 -15.07
CA SER A 156 18.16 11.34 -15.06
C SER A 156 18.70 10.90 -16.42
N ASN A 157 19.66 11.66 -16.95
CA ASN A 157 20.51 11.21 -18.03
C ASN A 157 21.97 11.15 -17.56
N ILE A 158 22.92 10.86 -18.46
CA ILE A 158 24.34 10.71 -18.12
C ILE A 158 24.93 12.01 -17.53
N THR A 159 24.42 13.17 -17.92
CA THR A 159 25.02 14.48 -17.67
C THR A 159 24.24 15.36 -16.69
N GLU A 160 22.96 15.08 -16.47
CA GLU A 160 22.06 15.93 -15.70
C GLU A 160 20.91 15.13 -15.07
N THR A 161 20.47 15.62 -13.91
CA THR A 161 19.26 15.18 -13.22
C THR A 161 18.27 16.34 -13.18
N VAL A 162 17.05 16.07 -13.64
CA VAL A 162 15.95 17.02 -13.72
C VAL A 162 14.83 16.54 -12.80
N MET A 163 14.42 17.40 -11.87
CA MET A 163 13.22 17.18 -11.05
C MET A 163 12.02 17.84 -11.72
N VAL A 164 10.94 17.07 -11.89
CA VAL A 164 9.72 17.48 -12.59
C VAL A 164 8.54 17.40 -11.64
N GLU A 165 7.92 18.55 -11.40
CA GLU A 165 6.67 18.71 -10.68
C GLU A 165 5.49 18.59 -11.66
N ASN A 166 4.82 17.44 -11.69
CA ASN A 166 3.81 17.13 -12.71
C ASN A 166 2.45 17.80 -12.48
N THR A 167 2.30 18.62 -11.43
CA THR A 167 1.03 19.26 -11.11
C THR A 167 0.83 20.65 -11.71
N THR A 168 1.87 21.24 -12.29
CA THR A 168 1.83 22.59 -12.85
C THR A 168 2.65 22.67 -14.12
N SER A 169 2.18 23.39 -15.14
CA SER A 169 2.89 23.56 -16.42
C SER A 169 4.25 24.26 -16.32
N MET A 170 4.60 24.85 -15.16
CA MET A 170 5.92 25.43 -14.88
C MET A 170 6.84 24.47 -14.10
N GLY A 171 6.40 23.24 -13.88
CA GLY A 171 7.06 22.28 -12.99
C GLY A 171 8.26 21.56 -13.57
N PHE A 172 8.59 21.76 -14.85
CA PHE A 172 9.77 21.13 -15.44
C PHE A 172 11.06 21.80 -14.94
N ASN A 173 11.97 20.98 -14.41
CA ASN A 173 13.22 21.42 -13.81
C ASN A 173 13.02 22.46 -12.68
N ILE A 174 12.33 22.04 -11.61
CA ILE A 174 12.01 22.90 -10.45
C ILE A 174 13.25 23.55 -9.82
N MET A 175 14.44 22.98 -9.99
CA MET A 175 15.70 23.53 -9.47
C MET A 175 16.05 24.88 -10.10
N LYS A 176 15.67 25.12 -11.36
CA LYS A 176 15.85 26.43 -12.01
C LYS A 176 14.93 27.50 -11.43
N ASN A 177 13.82 27.10 -10.79
CA ASN A 177 12.78 27.99 -10.26
C ASN A 177 12.49 27.72 -8.77
N LEU A 178 13.52 27.36 -8.00
CA LEU A 178 13.39 26.83 -6.64
C LEU A 178 12.59 27.74 -5.70
N LYS A 179 12.75 29.05 -5.81
CA LYS A 179 12.01 30.03 -4.99
C LYS A 179 10.50 29.94 -5.20
N SER A 180 10.06 29.90 -6.46
CA SER A 180 8.64 29.77 -6.82
C SER A 180 8.10 28.41 -6.36
N TYR A 181 8.92 27.36 -6.48
CA TYR A 181 8.55 26.04 -6.00
C TYR A 181 8.42 25.96 -4.47
N SER A 182 9.34 26.55 -3.71
CA SER A 182 9.21 26.63 -2.24
C SER A 182 7.93 27.35 -1.82
N GLN A 183 7.49 28.36 -2.59
CA GLN A 183 6.20 29.04 -2.32
C GLN A 183 5.02 28.11 -2.58
N TYR A 184 5.09 27.32 -3.64
CA TYR A 184 4.11 26.28 -3.93
C TYR A 184 4.09 25.23 -2.80
N LEU A 185 5.24 24.71 -2.35
CA LEU A 185 5.32 23.71 -1.26
C LEU A 185 4.71 24.20 0.05
N LYS A 186 4.78 25.51 0.33
CA LYS A 186 4.20 26.12 1.54
C LYS A 186 2.74 25.73 1.76
N ARG A 187 1.97 25.48 0.70
CA ARG A 187 0.53 25.11 0.79
C ARG A 187 0.26 23.77 1.47
N TYR A 188 1.26 22.88 1.52
CA TYR A 188 1.16 21.56 2.16
C TYR A 188 1.56 21.56 3.63
N TYR A 189 2.02 22.71 4.14
CA TYR A 189 2.52 22.85 5.49
C TYR A 189 1.59 23.74 6.33
N PRO A 190 1.34 23.41 7.60
CA PRO A 190 0.74 24.35 8.54
C PRO A 190 1.56 25.64 8.57
N GLU A 191 0.89 26.80 8.56
CA GLU A 191 1.53 28.11 8.42
C GLU A 191 2.66 28.33 9.44
N GLN A 192 2.43 27.98 10.70
CA GLN A 192 3.42 28.11 11.78
C GLN A 192 4.67 27.25 11.53
N LEU A 193 4.50 26.04 10.98
CA LEU A 193 5.62 25.14 10.68
C LEU A 193 6.42 25.67 9.49
N ALA A 194 5.74 26.13 8.43
CA ALA A 194 6.40 26.73 7.27
C ALA A 194 7.20 27.99 7.65
N LEU A 195 6.66 28.84 8.52
CA LEU A 195 7.38 30.01 9.05
C LEU A 195 8.61 29.62 9.86
N LYS A 196 8.51 28.58 10.68
CA LYS A 196 9.64 28.08 11.50
C LYS A 196 10.77 27.52 10.64
N ILE A 197 10.45 26.78 9.57
CA ILE A 197 11.43 26.23 8.64
C ILE A 197 12.07 27.36 7.81
N GLY A 198 11.24 28.30 7.36
CA GLY A 198 11.62 29.37 6.44
C GLY A 198 11.53 28.92 4.99
N LEU A 199 11.08 29.83 4.10
CA LEU A 199 10.81 29.53 2.69
C LEU A 199 12.04 28.99 1.94
N ASP A 200 13.21 29.56 2.19
CA ASP A 200 14.46 29.18 1.51
C ASP A 200 14.95 27.77 1.90
N ARG A 201 14.48 27.25 3.04
CA ARG A 201 14.84 25.92 3.55
C ARG A 201 13.76 24.88 3.36
N LEU A 202 12.53 25.29 2.99
CA LEU A 202 11.38 24.39 2.95
C LEU A 202 11.58 23.21 2.00
N TYR A 203 12.11 23.47 0.80
CA TYR A 203 12.46 22.43 -0.16
C TYR A 203 13.47 21.42 0.42
N TYR A 204 14.57 21.90 1.00
CA TYR A 204 15.60 21.03 1.58
C TYR A 204 15.06 20.23 2.77
N HIS A 205 14.18 20.84 3.57
CA HIS A 205 13.52 20.17 4.68
C HIS A 205 12.61 19.03 4.21
N GLU A 206 11.74 19.30 3.22
CA GLU A 206 10.86 18.29 2.62
C GLU A 206 11.68 17.12 2.06
N ASN A 207 12.70 17.42 1.26
CA ASN A 207 13.48 16.37 0.59
C ASN A 207 14.39 15.59 1.52
N SER A 208 14.84 16.18 2.63
CA SER A 208 15.60 15.44 3.66
C SER A 208 14.81 14.31 4.31
N GLN A 209 13.49 14.31 4.16
CA GLN A 209 12.58 13.28 4.66
C GLN A 209 12.02 12.38 3.55
N GLY A 210 12.38 12.66 2.29
CA GLY A 210 11.92 11.88 1.16
C GLY A 210 12.86 10.75 0.78
N ARG A 211 12.46 10.00 -0.23
CA ARG A 211 13.24 8.90 -0.82
C ARG A 211 12.93 8.75 -2.29
N GLU A 212 13.90 8.25 -3.04
CA GLU A 212 13.66 7.73 -4.39
C GLU A 212 12.80 6.46 -4.30
N ILE A 213 11.84 6.35 -5.22
CA ILE A 213 10.97 5.20 -5.41
C ILE A 213 10.94 4.85 -6.90
N ASN A 214 10.94 3.56 -7.24
CA ASN A 214 10.81 3.12 -8.62
C ASN A 214 9.35 3.24 -9.13
N ASN A 215 9.12 3.00 -10.42
CA ASN A 215 7.78 3.12 -11.00
C ASN A 215 6.79 2.06 -10.49
N THR A 216 7.27 0.90 -10.01
CA THR A 216 6.43 -0.11 -9.33
C THR A 216 5.94 0.44 -7.98
N GLU A 217 6.84 0.96 -7.16
CA GLU A 217 6.51 1.58 -5.87
C GLU A 217 5.60 2.81 -6.03
N LEU A 218 5.75 3.56 -7.13
CA LEU A 218 4.88 4.69 -7.46
C LEU A 218 3.41 4.28 -7.60
N LEU A 219 3.12 3.08 -8.13
CA LEU A 219 1.74 2.58 -8.23
C LEU A 219 1.09 2.37 -6.85
N GLY A 220 1.90 2.04 -5.83
CA GLY A 220 1.43 1.96 -4.45
C GLY A 220 0.81 3.26 -3.95
N LEU A 221 1.27 4.42 -4.43
CA LEU A 221 0.69 5.72 -4.06
C LEU A 221 -0.74 5.92 -4.61
N ILE A 222 -1.09 5.29 -5.74
CA ILE A 222 -2.49 5.28 -6.22
C ILE A 222 -3.35 4.49 -5.23
N CYS A 223 -2.89 3.30 -4.82
CA CYS A 223 -3.59 2.46 -3.84
C CYS A 223 -3.79 3.20 -2.50
N TYR A 224 -2.79 3.94 -2.03
CA TYR A 224 -2.95 4.76 -0.82
C TYR A 224 -3.99 5.87 -0.96
N ASN A 225 -3.99 6.61 -2.07
CA ASN A 225 -5.01 7.63 -2.29
C ASN A 225 -6.42 7.02 -2.36
N LEU A 226 -6.58 5.87 -3.01
CA LEU A 226 -7.84 5.12 -3.01
C LEU A 226 -8.23 4.69 -1.59
N SER A 227 -7.28 4.21 -0.79
CA SER A 227 -7.51 3.87 0.62
C SER A 227 -8.03 5.08 1.41
N ILE A 228 -7.43 6.26 1.24
CA ILE A 228 -7.87 7.51 1.87
C ILE A 228 -9.31 7.83 1.48
N PHE A 229 -9.68 7.69 0.19
CA PHE A 229 -11.05 7.96 -0.25
C PHE A 229 -12.07 6.97 0.34
N HIS A 230 -11.69 5.70 0.51
CA HIS A 230 -12.53 4.71 1.19
C HIS A 230 -12.65 5.01 2.68
N PHE A 231 -11.55 5.44 3.32
CA PHE A 231 -11.53 5.85 4.73
C PHE A 231 -12.42 7.06 4.98
N GLU A 232 -12.38 8.09 4.13
CA GLU A 232 -13.27 9.26 4.22
C GLU A 232 -14.75 8.88 4.13
N LYS A 233 -15.06 7.82 3.38
CA LYS A 233 -16.42 7.25 3.25
C LYS A 233 -16.76 6.24 4.36
N GLN A 234 -15.91 6.11 5.39
CA GLN A 234 -16.04 5.15 6.49
C GLN A 234 -16.09 3.68 6.05
N ARG A 235 -15.56 3.37 4.85
CA ARG A 235 -15.43 2.01 4.32
C ARG A 235 -14.08 1.43 4.72
N TYR A 236 -13.90 1.24 6.02
CA TYR A 236 -12.60 0.93 6.61
C TYR A 236 -12.01 -0.41 6.15
N GLU A 237 -12.84 -1.42 5.92
CA GLU A 237 -12.39 -2.70 5.36
C GLU A 237 -11.77 -2.52 3.97
N SER A 238 -12.46 -1.84 3.05
CA SER A 238 -11.92 -1.55 1.72
C SER A 238 -10.67 -0.66 1.81
N ALA A 239 -10.66 0.34 2.71
CA ALA A 239 -9.48 1.16 2.93
C ALA A 239 -8.28 0.31 3.38
N TYR A 240 -8.50 -0.63 4.29
CA TYR A 240 -7.47 -1.57 4.76
C TYR A 240 -6.96 -2.47 3.64
N GLN A 241 -7.85 -3.04 2.83
CA GLN A 241 -7.47 -3.85 1.65
C GLN A 241 -6.61 -3.06 0.66
N TYR A 242 -6.92 -1.77 0.42
CA TYR A 242 -6.08 -0.91 -0.41
C TYR A 242 -4.73 -0.58 0.24
N VAL A 243 -4.64 -0.44 1.57
CA VAL A 243 -3.33 -0.31 2.26
C VAL A 243 -2.53 -1.60 2.09
N GLU A 244 -3.13 -2.77 2.26
CA GLU A 244 -2.44 -4.04 2.07
C GLU A 244 -1.89 -4.18 0.65
N LEU A 245 -2.69 -3.79 -0.36
CA LEU A 245 -2.23 -3.76 -1.76
C LEU A 245 -1.13 -2.73 -1.97
N ALA A 246 -1.31 -1.50 -1.48
CA ALA A 246 -0.30 -0.44 -1.57
C ALA A 246 1.04 -0.91 -1.01
N GLN A 247 1.01 -1.64 0.10
CA GLN A 247 2.16 -2.19 0.80
C GLN A 247 2.84 -3.37 0.08
N ARG A 248 2.20 -3.97 -0.93
CA ARG A 248 2.87 -4.92 -1.84
C ARG A 248 3.71 -4.18 -2.88
N PHE A 249 3.24 -3.02 -3.35
CA PHE A 249 3.98 -2.15 -4.25
C PHE A 249 5.06 -1.31 -3.53
N ASN A 250 4.73 -0.69 -2.40
CA ASN A 250 5.55 0.28 -1.68
C ASN A 250 5.48 0.02 -0.17
N GLN A 251 6.49 -0.69 0.35
CA GLN A 251 6.53 -1.10 1.76
C GLN A 251 6.89 0.04 2.74
N ASP A 252 7.56 1.08 2.25
CA ASP A 252 8.09 2.19 3.06
C ASP A 252 7.56 3.55 2.55
N SER A 253 6.23 3.70 2.49
CA SER A 253 5.63 4.96 2.09
C SER A 253 5.79 6.02 3.17
N ARG A 254 6.59 7.05 2.85
CA ARG A 254 6.83 8.20 3.73
C ARG A 254 5.61 9.10 3.87
N SER A 255 4.82 9.22 2.81
CA SER A 255 3.63 10.06 2.79
C SER A 255 2.46 9.47 3.59
N ASN A 256 2.38 8.14 3.69
CA ASN A 256 1.17 7.46 4.21
C ASN A 256 1.27 6.92 5.64
N ARG A 257 2.45 6.95 6.27
CA ARG A 257 2.65 6.42 7.64
C ARG A 257 1.61 6.89 8.67
N LYS A 258 1.31 8.20 8.69
CA LYS A 258 0.32 8.76 9.63
C LYS A 258 -1.10 8.29 9.32
N PHE A 259 -1.45 8.22 8.05
CA PHE A 259 -2.75 7.73 7.61
C PHE A 259 -2.95 6.27 7.98
N GLU A 260 -1.97 5.41 7.71
CA GLU A 260 -2.02 4.00 8.07
C GLU A 260 -2.25 3.78 9.56
N MET A 261 -1.44 4.43 10.41
CA MET A 261 -1.62 4.33 11.87
C MET A 261 -3.05 4.70 12.27
N ARG A 262 -3.58 5.81 11.73
CA ARG A 262 -4.96 6.23 11.99
C ARG A 262 -5.99 5.19 11.52
N LEU A 263 -5.81 4.62 10.33
CA LEU A 263 -6.68 3.57 9.81
C LEU A 263 -6.67 2.34 10.72
N TYR A 264 -5.49 1.84 11.12
CA TYR A 264 -5.37 0.70 12.03
C TYR A 264 -6.09 0.96 13.36
N TYR A 265 -5.94 2.14 13.95
CA TYR A 265 -6.66 2.50 15.17
C TYR A 265 -8.17 2.52 14.99
N VAL A 266 -8.67 3.24 13.97
CA VAL A 266 -10.11 3.42 13.78
C VAL A 266 -10.76 2.10 13.39
N TRP A 267 -10.15 1.36 12.47
CA TRP A 267 -10.70 0.09 11.99
C TRP A 267 -10.61 -1.01 13.06
N GLY A 268 -9.44 -1.16 13.68
CA GLY A 268 -9.25 -2.12 14.77
C GLY A 268 -10.18 -1.86 15.95
N LYS A 269 -10.41 -0.59 16.31
CA LYS A 269 -11.39 -0.20 17.32
C LYS A 269 -12.81 -0.57 16.92
N GLN A 270 -13.24 -0.25 15.69
CA GLN A 270 -14.60 -0.59 15.23
C GLN A 270 -14.84 -2.10 15.29
N LEU A 271 -13.90 -2.91 14.79
CA LEU A 271 -13.98 -4.38 14.87
C LEU A 271 -14.08 -4.87 16.31
N PHE A 272 -13.31 -4.27 17.22
CA PHE A 272 -13.36 -4.62 18.63
C PHE A 272 -14.72 -4.28 19.27
N GLU A 273 -15.28 -3.10 18.96
CA GLU A 273 -16.58 -2.66 19.46
C GLU A 273 -17.75 -3.50 18.92
N THR A 274 -17.66 -3.95 17.66
CA THR A 274 -18.63 -4.88 17.06
C THR A 274 -18.42 -6.34 17.47
N ARG A 275 -17.46 -6.60 18.37
CA ARG A 275 -17.09 -7.93 18.88
C ARG A 275 -16.49 -8.88 17.83
N ASP A 276 -16.08 -8.36 16.68
CA ASP A 276 -15.19 -9.09 15.77
C ASP A 276 -13.75 -9.02 16.29
N TYR A 277 -13.50 -9.75 17.38
CA TYR A 277 -12.20 -9.74 18.05
C TYR A 277 -11.10 -10.38 17.21
N PHE A 278 -11.45 -11.33 16.33
CA PHE A 278 -10.48 -11.96 15.43
C PHE A 278 -10.01 -10.95 14.39
N GLY A 279 -10.94 -10.27 13.70
CA GLY A 279 -10.59 -9.18 12.79
C GLY A 279 -9.82 -8.06 13.50
N ALA A 280 -10.25 -7.67 14.71
CA ALA A 280 -9.55 -6.66 15.50
C ALA A 280 -8.10 -7.06 15.81
N PHE A 281 -7.86 -8.35 16.13
CA PHE A 281 -6.51 -8.88 16.32
C PHE A 281 -5.71 -8.77 15.01
N THR A 282 -6.25 -9.26 13.89
CA THR A 282 -5.55 -9.22 12.59
C THR A 282 -5.08 -7.81 12.24
N VAL A 283 -5.96 -6.81 12.35
CA VAL A 283 -5.65 -5.41 12.04
C VAL A 283 -4.61 -4.82 13.00
N THR A 284 -4.72 -5.11 14.31
CA THR A 284 -3.80 -4.56 15.32
C THR A 284 -2.45 -5.29 15.36
N ALA A 285 -2.42 -6.56 15.00
CA ALA A 285 -1.21 -7.35 14.77
C ALA A 285 -0.42 -6.79 13.58
N ASP A 286 -1.08 -6.54 12.44
CA ASP A 286 -0.44 -5.91 11.28
C ASP A 286 0.11 -4.51 11.65
N ALA A 287 -0.69 -3.72 12.39
CA ALA A 287 -0.26 -2.41 12.88
C ALA A 287 0.99 -2.49 13.77
N TYR A 288 1.05 -3.44 14.71
CA TYR A 288 2.20 -3.62 15.59
C TYR A 288 3.43 -4.12 14.81
N TYR A 289 3.25 -5.07 13.89
CA TYR A 289 4.32 -5.58 13.05
C TYR A 289 5.00 -4.44 12.27
N ARG A 290 4.22 -3.48 11.77
CA ARG A 290 4.72 -2.32 11.01
C ARG A 290 5.28 -1.21 11.89
N TYR A 291 4.65 -0.97 13.04
CA TYR A 291 4.97 0.12 13.94
C TYR A 291 5.25 -0.40 15.35
N PRO A 292 6.32 -1.19 15.54
CA PRO A 292 6.59 -1.88 16.82
C PRO A 292 6.89 -0.92 17.97
N ASP A 293 7.35 0.30 17.65
CA ASP A 293 7.60 1.35 18.63
C ASP A 293 6.32 1.98 19.20
N ASN A 294 5.16 1.72 18.57
CA ASN A 294 3.87 2.20 19.06
C ASN A 294 3.31 1.21 20.11
N SER A 295 3.41 1.60 21.38
CA SER A 295 2.95 0.80 22.51
C SER A 295 1.45 0.52 22.51
N ASP A 296 0.64 1.39 21.91
CA ASP A 296 -0.81 1.19 21.91
C ASP A 296 -1.20 0.03 21.00
N PHE A 297 -0.53 -0.14 19.85
CA PHE A 297 -0.79 -1.29 18.99
C PHE A 297 -0.44 -2.60 19.68
N LYS A 298 0.65 -2.63 20.46
CA LYS A 298 0.99 -3.79 21.30
C LYS A 298 -0.13 -4.11 22.30
N GLN A 299 -0.63 -3.11 23.01
CA GLN A 299 -1.69 -3.30 24.02
C GLN A 299 -3.01 -3.73 23.37
N ASN A 300 -3.41 -3.06 22.29
CA ASN A 300 -4.63 -3.36 21.55
C ASN A 300 -4.59 -4.78 20.94
N CYS A 301 -3.45 -5.18 20.37
CA CYS A 301 -3.24 -6.53 19.85
C CYS A 301 -3.40 -7.60 20.93
N ARG A 302 -2.79 -7.41 22.10
CA ARG A 302 -2.90 -8.33 23.25
C ARG A 302 -4.34 -8.44 23.78
N LEU A 303 -5.04 -7.31 23.86
CA LEU A 303 -6.43 -7.29 24.30
C LEU A 303 -7.34 -8.01 23.30
N ALA A 304 -7.19 -7.74 22.00
CA ALA A 304 -7.94 -8.39 20.94
C ALA A 304 -7.65 -9.92 20.91
N PHE A 305 -6.38 -10.31 21.04
CA PHE A 305 -5.94 -11.70 21.13
C PHE A 305 -6.72 -12.49 22.21
N LYS A 306 -6.72 -12.00 23.46
CA LYS A 306 -7.39 -12.69 24.56
C LYS A 306 -8.89 -12.86 24.31
N LYS A 307 -9.55 -11.81 23.80
CA LYS A 307 -10.99 -11.82 23.50
C LYS A 307 -11.32 -12.76 22.34
N ALA A 308 -10.52 -12.72 21.27
CA ALA A 308 -10.68 -13.58 20.11
C ALA A 308 -10.50 -15.05 20.48
N LEU A 309 -9.41 -15.39 21.18
CA LEU A 309 -9.10 -16.77 21.56
C LEU A 309 -10.18 -17.36 22.49
N HIS A 310 -10.73 -16.54 23.41
CA HIS A 310 -11.87 -16.94 24.22
C HIS A 310 -13.12 -17.24 23.38
N GLY A 311 -13.47 -16.36 22.43
CA GLY A 311 -14.63 -16.55 21.56
C GLY A 311 -14.49 -17.77 20.65
N LEU A 312 -13.31 -18.00 20.09
CA LEU A 312 -13.02 -19.18 19.26
C LEU A 312 -13.11 -20.49 20.06
N TRP A 313 -12.66 -20.50 21.31
CA TRP A 313 -12.86 -21.63 22.23
C TRP A 313 -14.34 -21.91 22.51
N GLN A 314 -15.16 -20.86 22.70
CA GLN A 314 -16.60 -21.02 22.89
C GLN A 314 -17.27 -21.62 21.65
N ASN A 315 -16.87 -21.16 20.47
CA ASN A 315 -17.40 -21.61 19.18
C ASN A 315 -16.79 -22.93 18.68
N LYS A 316 -15.85 -23.53 19.42
CA LYS A 316 -15.13 -24.75 19.02
C LYS A 316 -14.41 -24.63 17.67
N ASP A 317 -13.88 -23.44 17.36
CA ASP A 317 -13.06 -23.21 16.17
C ASP A 317 -11.56 -23.39 16.50
N TRP A 318 -11.09 -24.63 16.39
CA TRP A 318 -9.69 -24.98 16.64
C TRP A 318 -8.73 -24.34 15.65
N GLN A 319 -9.09 -24.34 14.36
CA GLN A 319 -8.20 -23.90 13.29
C GLN A 319 -7.84 -22.43 13.46
N LYS A 320 -8.85 -21.57 13.69
CA LYS A 320 -8.59 -20.15 13.97
C LYS A 320 -7.91 -19.94 15.31
N SER A 321 -8.19 -20.76 16.32
CA SER A 321 -7.50 -20.67 17.63
C SER A 321 -6.01 -20.93 17.47
N MET A 322 -5.65 -21.99 16.73
CA MET A 322 -4.27 -22.35 16.42
C MET A 322 -3.58 -21.24 15.64
N GLN A 323 -4.20 -20.75 14.57
CA GLN A 323 -3.68 -19.64 13.78
C GLN A 323 -3.37 -18.43 14.66
N LEU A 324 -4.33 -18.01 15.48
CA LEU A 324 -4.20 -16.86 16.36
C LEU A 324 -3.05 -17.02 17.37
N MET A 325 -2.86 -18.22 17.92
CA MET A 325 -1.77 -18.53 18.85
C MET A 325 -0.39 -18.49 18.18
N LEU A 326 -0.28 -18.99 16.95
CA LEU A 326 0.96 -18.95 16.17
C LEU A 326 1.33 -17.53 15.76
N GLU A 327 0.35 -16.74 15.30
CA GLU A 327 0.57 -15.33 14.96
C GLU A 327 1.02 -14.53 16.17
N MET A 328 0.37 -14.72 17.32
CA MET A 328 0.75 -14.04 18.57
C MET A 328 2.18 -14.39 19.03
N ASP A 329 2.58 -15.65 18.88
CA ASP A 329 3.94 -16.10 19.20
C ASP A 329 4.98 -15.46 18.27
N ALA A 330 4.72 -15.43 16.96
CA ALA A 330 5.59 -14.83 15.98
C ALA A 330 5.77 -13.30 16.16
N LEU A 331 4.79 -12.61 16.76
CA LEU A 331 4.94 -11.19 17.12
C LEU A 331 5.85 -10.95 18.34
N ALA A 332 6.11 -11.97 19.15
CA ALA A 332 6.94 -11.89 20.37
C ALA A 332 6.50 -10.79 21.37
N ILE A 333 5.18 -10.58 21.53
CA ILE A 333 4.62 -9.52 22.41
C ILE A 333 3.83 -10.00 23.63
N ARG A 334 3.70 -11.32 23.81
CA ARG A 334 3.03 -11.91 24.98
C ARG A 334 3.72 -11.45 26.27
N SER A 335 2.96 -11.22 27.35
CA SER A 335 3.53 -11.33 28.69
C SER A 335 3.16 -12.67 29.33
N ASP A 336 3.57 -12.84 30.57
CA ASP A 336 3.20 -13.96 31.43
C ASP A 336 1.68 -14.18 31.48
N GLU A 337 0.89 -13.11 31.40
CA GLU A 337 -0.57 -13.18 31.42
C GLU A 337 -1.14 -13.84 30.16
N GLU A 338 -0.75 -13.39 28.96
CA GLU A 338 -1.20 -14.03 27.72
C GLU A 338 -0.64 -15.44 27.58
N SER A 339 0.59 -15.68 28.05
CA SER A 339 1.22 -17.01 28.01
C SER A 339 0.46 -18.00 28.88
N ALA A 340 0.14 -17.63 30.13
CA ALA A 340 -0.66 -18.47 31.03
C ALA A 340 -2.08 -18.73 30.47
N PHE A 341 -2.72 -17.70 29.90
CA PHE A 341 -4.05 -17.83 29.29
C PHE A 341 -4.04 -18.79 28.08
N GLN A 342 -3.03 -18.66 27.22
CA GLN A 342 -2.84 -19.52 26.06
C GLN A 342 -2.59 -20.98 26.45
N GLN A 343 -1.71 -21.22 27.43
CA GLN A 343 -1.45 -22.58 27.95
C GLN A 343 -2.71 -23.21 28.56
N GLN A 344 -3.47 -22.45 29.35
CA GLN A 344 -4.73 -22.91 29.92
C GLN A 344 -5.73 -23.34 28.83
N LEU A 345 -5.87 -22.53 27.76
CA LEU A 345 -6.76 -22.87 26.66
C LEU A 345 -6.29 -24.08 25.86
N LEU A 346 -4.98 -24.24 25.65
CA LEU A 346 -4.43 -25.45 25.01
C LEU A 346 -4.72 -26.71 25.83
N HIS A 347 -4.59 -26.66 27.16
CA HIS A 347 -5.00 -27.77 28.02
C HIS A 347 -6.49 -28.13 27.84
N ASN A 348 -7.36 -27.13 27.76
CA ASN A 348 -8.80 -27.33 27.52
C ASN A 348 -9.07 -27.97 26.14
N TRP A 349 -8.38 -27.53 25.09
CA TRP A 349 -8.45 -28.13 23.76
C TRP A 349 -7.98 -29.58 23.74
N ILE A 350 -6.84 -29.88 24.38
CA ILE A 350 -6.32 -31.25 24.48
C ILE A 350 -7.32 -32.16 25.19
N ALA A 351 -7.95 -31.68 26.28
CA ALA A 351 -8.97 -32.44 27.01
C ALA A 351 -10.19 -32.72 26.13
N LEU A 352 -10.69 -31.70 25.41
CA LEU A 352 -11.81 -31.84 24.48
C LEU A 352 -11.51 -32.86 23.37
N PHE A 353 -10.37 -32.73 22.69
CA PHE A 353 -9.99 -33.65 21.61
C PHE A 353 -9.81 -35.10 22.08
N LYS A 354 -9.33 -35.30 23.31
CA LYS A 354 -9.25 -36.64 23.92
C LYS A 354 -10.65 -37.22 24.16
N ALA A 355 -11.58 -36.41 24.67
CA ALA A 355 -12.97 -36.83 24.89
C ALA A 355 -13.66 -37.20 23.57
N ASP A 356 -13.41 -36.44 22.50
CA ASP A 356 -14.01 -36.65 21.18
C ASP A 356 -13.24 -37.65 20.29
N ASN A 357 -12.24 -38.36 20.84
CA ASN A 357 -11.35 -39.27 20.12
C ASN A 357 -10.61 -38.66 18.91
N GLN A 358 -10.44 -37.33 18.87
CA GLN A 358 -9.69 -36.60 17.84
C GLN A 358 -8.18 -36.65 18.11
N ARG A 359 -7.57 -37.84 17.96
CA ARG A 359 -6.16 -38.08 18.32
C ARG A 359 -5.15 -37.18 17.59
N SER A 360 -5.42 -36.80 16.34
CA SER A 360 -4.53 -35.93 15.55
C SER A 360 -4.49 -34.52 16.14
N SER A 361 -5.66 -33.90 16.32
CA SER A 361 -5.80 -32.55 16.89
C SER A 361 -5.26 -32.48 18.33
N ALA A 362 -5.46 -33.55 19.13
CA ALA A 362 -4.88 -33.64 20.46
C ALA A 362 -3.34 -33.61 20.44
N ARG A 363 -2.71 -34.31 19.48
CA ARG A 363 -1.25 -34.31 19.32
C ARG A 363 -0.73 -32.96 18.86
N GLU A 364 -1.40 -32.33 17.91
CA GLU A 364 -1.07 -30.98 17.43
C GLU A 364 -1.12 -29.95 18.57
N ALA A 365 -2.21 -29.94 19.35
CA ALA A 365 -2.35 -29.06 20.51
C ALA A 365 -1.27 -29.32 21.59
N MET A 366 -0.91 -30.58 21.84
CA MET A 366 0.20 -30.93 22.75
C MET A 366 1.55 -30.43 22.24
N GLN A 367 1.79 -30.50 20.92
CA GLN A 367 3.02 -29.99 20.33
C GLN A 367 3.12 -28.46 20.47
N LEU A 368 2.03 -27.74 20.22
CA LEU A 368 1.97 -26.30 20.43
C LEU A 368 2.21 -25.92 21.89
N LEU A 369 1.58 -26.62 22.83
CA LEU A 369 1.79 -26.37 24.26
C LEU A 369 3.25 -26.53 24.66
N LYS A 370 3.93 -27.56 24.15
CA LYS A 370 5.37 -27.76 24.38
C LYS A 370 6.17 -26.59 23.81
N ASN A 371 5.95 -26.24 22.54
CA ASN A 371 6.67 -25.17 21.86
C ASN A 371 6.54 -23.83 22.61
N PHE A 372 5.36 -23.51 23.13
CA PHE A 372 5.12 -22.28 23.88
C PHE A 372 5.58 -22.31 25.35
N SER A 373 6.08 -23.44 25.84
CA SER A 373 6.63 -23.56 27.20
C SER A 373 8.15 -23.46 27.23
N ASP A 374 8.81 -23.63 26.08
CA ASP A 374 10.26 -23.61 25.92
C ASP A 374 10.80 -22.18 25.63
N HIS A 375 9.93 -21.17 25.61
CA HIS A 375 10.19 -19.74 25.37
C HIS A 375 9.57 -18.90 26.49
#